data_AF-A0A238VVB5-F1
#
_entry.id   AF-A0A238VVB5-F1
#
_cell.length_a   1.000
_cell.length_b   1.000
_cell.length_c   1.000
_cell.angle_alpha   90.00
_cell.angle_beta   90.00
_cell.angle_gamma   90.00
#
_symmetry.space_group_name_H-M   'P 1'
#
loop_
_entity.id
_entity.type
_entity.pdbx_description
1 polymer ?
#
loop_
_entity_poly.entity_id
_entity_poly.type
_entity_poly.pdbx_seq_one_letter_code
_entity_poly.pdbx_strand_id
1 'polypeptide(L)' 'MELIEKALEFEQRKLSLKSTNERILASREVKALILEINELYKKNKDPELMDLMKRLTVIKRKIEKRLKY' A
#
# COMPACT_ATOMS: atom_id res chain seq x y z
N MET A 1 -5.89 5.73 14.37
CA MET A 1 -5.31 4.37 14.24
C MET A 1 -5.86 3.61 13.04
N GLU A 2 -7.04 3.96 12.50
CA GLU A 2 -7.62 3.29 11.32
C GLU A 2 -6.72 3.21 10.08
N LEU A 3 -5.86 4.20 9.82
CA LEU A 3 -5.02 4.20 8.63
C LEU A 3 -4.00 3.05 8.63
N ILE A 4 -3.34 2.84 9.78
CA ILE A 4 -2.34 1.78 9.94
C ILE A 4 -3.04 0.42 9.87
N GLU A 5 -4.21 0.31 10.47
CA GLU A 5 -5.01 -0.91 10.44
C GLU A 5 -5.47 -1.26 9.02
N LYS A 6 -5.97 -0.28 8.24
CA LYS A 6 -6.30 -0.46 6.82
C LYS A 6 -5.09 -0.86 5.98
N ALA A 7 -3.93 -0.28 6.26
CA ALA A 7 -2.69 -0.64 5.58
C ALA A 7 -2.23 -2.07 5.90
N LEU A 8 -2.35 -2.50 7.17
CA LEU A 8 -2.06 -3.86 7.59
C LEU A 8 -3.07 -4.86 7.03
N GLU A 9 -4.35 -4.50 7.01
CA GLU A 9 -5.40 -5.30 6.38
C GLU A 9 -5.11 -5.48 4.88
N PHE A 10 -4.74 -4.41 4.18
CA PHE A 10 -4.36 -4.48 2.76
C PHE A 10 -3.14 -5.39 2.54
N GLU A 11 -2.14 -5.31 3.43
CA GLU A 11 -0.95 -6.17 3.39
C GLU A 11 -1.29 -7.65 3.61
N GLN A 12 -2.16 -7.95 4.58
CA GLN A 12 -2.53 -9.32 4.94
C GLN A 12 -3.60 -9.91 4.02
N ARG A 13 -4.38 -9.07 3.34
CA ARG A 13 -5.42 -9.51 2.41
C ARG A 13 -4.81 -10.31 1.27
N LYS A 14 -5.36 -11.50 1.02
CA LYS A 14 -5.05 -12.26 -0.19
C LYS A 14 -5.58 -11.52 -1.42
N LEU A 15 -4.72 -10.70 -2.02
CA LEU A 15 -4.98 -9.99 -3.27
C LEU A 15 -5.03 -10.99 -4.44
N SER A 16 -6.19 -11.63 -4.66
CA SER A 16 -6.44 -12.45 -5.85
C SER A 16 -6.76 -11.55 -7.05
N LEU A 17 -5.76 -10.81 -7.53
CA LEU A 17 -5.92 -9.85 -8.62
C LEU A 17 -5.94 -10.58 -9.98
N LYS A 18 -7.12 -11.08 -10.34
CA LYS A 18 -7.38 -11.88 -11.55
C LYS A 18 -7.54 -10.98 -12.77
N SER A 19 -8.26 -9.86 -12.64
CA SER A 19 -8.51 -8.93 -13.75
C SER A 19 -7.56 -7.72 -13.74
N THR A 20 -7.42 -7.08 -14.89
CA THR A 20 -6.64 -5.82 -15.02
C THR A 20 -7.26 -4.70 -14.19
N ASN A 21 -8.59 -4.60 -14.15
CA ASN A 21 -9.29 -3.60 -13.34
C ASN A 21 -9.01 -3.76 -11.84
N GLU A 22 -9.06 -4.99 -11.32
CA GLU A 22 -8.70 -5.27 -9.92
C GLU A 22 -7.27 -4.84 -9.60
N ARG A 23 -6.32 -5.14 -10.50
CA ARG A 23 -4.92 -4.73 -10.32
C ARG A 23 -4.77 -3.21 -10.31
N ILE A 24 -5.48 -2.50 -11.18
CA ILE A 24 -5.47 -1.03 -11.22
C ILE A 24 -6.02 -0.45 -9.92
N LEU A 25 -7.16 -0.98 -9.44
CA LEU A 25 -7.76 -0.55 -8.18
C LEU A 25 -6.82 -0.79 -7.00
N ALA A 26 -6.23 -1.98 -6.90
CA ALA A 26 -5.29 -2.31 -5.84
C ALA A 26 -4.01 -1.45 -5.89
N SER A 27 -3.51 -1.12 -7.09
CA SER A 27 -2.37 -0.22 -7.24
C SER A 27 -2.69 1.22 -6.80
N ARG A 28 -3.91 1.70 -7.09
CA ARG A 28 -4.37 3.02 -6.63
C ARG A 28 -4.57 3.06 -5.12
N GLU A 29 -5.18 2.02 -4.56
CA GLU A 29 -5.43 1.88 -3.13
C GLU A 29 -4.13 1.86 -2.33
N VAL A 30 -3.16 1.03 -2.72
CA VAL A 30 -1.87 0.98 -2.02
C VAL A 30 -1.09 2.30 -2.15
N LYS A 31 -1.22 3.00 -3.28
CA LYS A 31 -0.61 4.33 -3.47
C LYS A 31 -1.23 5.37 -2.54
N ALA A 32 -2.56 5.36 -2.39
CA ALA A 32 -3.26 6.26 -1.47
C ALA A 32 -2.81 6.01 -0.02
N LEU A 33 -2.77 4.74 0.41
CA LEU A 33 -2.29 4.35 1.74
C LEU A 33 -0.85 4.84 2.00
N ILE A 34 0.07 4.66 1.06
CA ILE A 34 1.46 5.15 1.21
C ILE A 34 1.51 6.67 1.38
N LEU A 35 0.73 7.43 0.60
CA LEU A 35 0.71 8.89 0.70
C LEU A 35 0.12 9.36 2.03
N GLU A 36 -0.97 8.76 2.48
CA GLU A 36 -1.58 9.07 3.76
C GLU A 36 -0.63 8.73 4.93
N ILE A 37 0.06 7.58 4.87
CA ILE A 37 1.07 7.21 5.87
C ILE A 37 2.24 8.19 5.87
N ASN A 38 2.65 8.68 4.70
CA ASN A 38 3.72 9.69 4.59
C ASN A 38 3.32 11.01 5.26
N GLU A 39 2.07 11.45 5.16
CA GLU A 39 1.59 12.63 5.89
C GLU A 39 1.60 12.42 7.41
N LEU A 40 1.28 11.22 7.88
CA LEU A 40 1.39 10.88 9.31
C LEU A 40 2.87 10.82 9.75
N TYR A 41 3.74 10.25 8.92
CA TYR A 41 5.17 10.18 9.16
C TYR A 41 5.81 11.57 9.25
N LYS A 42 5.40 12.53 8.41
CA LYS A 42 5.91 13.91 8.51
C LYS A 42 5.63 14.56 9.87
N LYS A 43 4.52 14.20 10.52
CA LYS A 43 4.12 14.74 11.83
C LYS A 43 4.84 14.04 12.99
N ASN A 44 4.87 12.71 12.97
CA ASN A 44 5.33 11.92 14.12
C ASN A 44 6.77 11.40 13.97
N LYS A 45 7.31 11.38 12.74
CA LYS A 45 8.62 10.82 12.36
C LYS A 45 8.88 9.40 12.89
N ASP A 46 7.81 8.63 13.02
CA ASP A 46 7.85 7.29 13.59
C ASP A 46 8.53 6.30 12.61
N PRO A 47 9.60 5.60 13.02
CA PRO A 47 10.25 4.57 12.22
C PRO A 47 9.30 3.45 11.76
N GLU A 48 8.29 3.10 12.54
CA GLU A 48 7.36 2.02 12.20
C GLU A 48 6.52 2.36 10.96
N LEU A 49 6.15 3.63 10.79
CA LEU A 49 5.44 4.11 9.61
C LEU A 49 6.30 4.00 8.35
N MET A 50 7.61 4.22 8.48
CA MET A 50 8.54 4.08 7.37
C MET A 50 8.67 2.61 6.94
N ASP A 51 8.73 1.69 7.89
CA ASP A 51 8.79 0.26 7.57
C ASP A 51 7.48 -0.23 6.94
N LEU A 52 6.33 0.25 7.42
CA LEU A 52 5.04 -0.01 6.79
C LEU A 52 5.00 0.49 5.33
N MET A 53 5.46 1.73 5.07
CA MET A 53 5.57 2.26 3.71
C MET A 53 6.46 1.40 2.81
N LYS A 54 7.61 0.92 3.31
CA LYS A 54 8.51 0.05 2.54
C LYS A 54 7.80 -1.25 2.16
N ARG A 55 7.07 -1.89 3.09
CA ARG A 55 6.31 -3.11 2.81
C ARG A 55 5.24 -2.89 1.75
N LEU A 56 4.42 -1.85 1.90
CA LEU A 56 3.41 -1.46 0.92
C LEU A 56 4.01 -1.12 -0.46
N THR A 57 5.18 -0.49 -0.51
CA THR A 57 5.89 -0.16 -1.75
C THR A 57 6.32 -1.42 -2.51
N VAL A 58 6.78 -2.45 -1.80
CA VAL A 58 7.12 -3.74 -2.41
C VAL A 58 5.87 -4.42 -2.99
N ILE A 59 4.74 -4.35 -2.28
CA ILE A 59 3.46 -4.88 -2.77
C ILE A 59 3.03 -4.13 -4.03
N LYS A 60 3.03 -2.79 -4.00
CA LYS A 60 2.72 -1.92 -5.15
C LYS A 60 3.54 -2.30 -6.38
N ARG A 61 4.86 -2.44 -6.21
CA ARG A 61 5.77 -2.81 -7.30
C ARG A 61 5.46 -4.19 -7.88
N LYS A 62 5.04 -5.16 -7.06
CA LYS A 62 4.61 -6.49 -7.56
C LYS A 62 3.34 -6.39 -8.40
N ILE A 63 2.39 -5.54 -8.01
CA ILE A 63 1.14 -5.31 -8.75
C ILE A 63 1.43 -4.60 -10.09
N GLU A 64 2.22 -3.53 -10.07
CA GLU A 64 2.60 -2.75 -11.26
C GLU A 64 3.38 -3.61 -12.28
N LYS A 65 4.33 -4.44 -11.81
CA LYS A 65 5.03 -5.40 -12.68
C LYS A 65 4.07 -6.33 -13.43
N ARG A 66 2.97 -6.76 -12.79
CA ARG A 66 1.95 -7.61 -13.45
C ARG A 66 1.05 -6.83 -14.40
N LEU A 67 0.97 -5.51 -14.26
CA LEU A 67 0.21 -4.61 -15.14
C LEU A 67 1.00 -4.18 -16.39
N LYS A 68 2.30 -4.53 -16.49
CA LYS A 68 3.23 -3.98 -17.51
C LYS A 68 3.29 -2.44 -17.50
N TYR A 69 3.14 -1.83 -16.31
CA TYR A 69 3.26 -0.39 -16.07
C TYR A 69 4.61 -0.06 -15.45
#